data_AF-A0A321L9A9-F1
#
_entry.id   AF-A0A321L9A9-F1
#
_cell.length_a   1.000
_cell.length_b   1.000
_cell.length_c   1.000
_cell.angle_alpha   90.00
_cell.angle_beta   90.00
_cell.angle_gamma   90.00
#
_symmetry.space_group_name_H-M   'P 1'
#
loop_
_entity.id
_entity.type
_entity.pdbx_description
1 polymer ?
#
loop_
_entity_poly.entity_id
_entity_poly.type
_entity_poly.pdbx_seq_one_letter_code
_entity_poly.pdbx_strand_id
1 'polypeptide(L)'
;MIFLTILYQKPANTKYCIGHPCAHAQTTVSPATNTTQIAAPAIGPDGGLILYGTALSPVTQQPVRHLWVADASAGICRLDPDLDSPGPYAINPATCAFAVNGSAVVGGGMAFDATSNFLYVVDNQKLSQGVLRINYLPDGDSGNGVLDFTTAFSLGGNTTASNFPAGQTGCALPGSPTFPNSAALDPQGNLWVGFAKSSAILRFNNPGSVNAASSISCQQLIQLAATVPNNRVGSGLAWIGHDLWGADPESPFVIRFADTACAVPPSPACSTTNGTVATALPIS
;
A
#
# COMPACT_ATOMS: atom_id res chain seq x y z
N MET A 1 4.75 -13.74 1.22
CA MET A 1 4.52 -12.28 1.25
C MET A 1 5.36 -11.72 2.39
N ILE A 2 6.54 -11.18 2.08
CA ILE A 2 7.42 -10.58 3.09
C ILE A 2 6.90 -9.16 3.29
N PHE A 3 6.36 -8.87 4.47
CA PHE A 3 6.15 -7.49 4.89
C PHE A 3 7.53 -6.85 5.02
N LEU A 4 7.93 -6.05 4.03
CA LEU A 4 9.03 -5.12 4.21
C LEU A 4 8.49 -3.89 4.94
N THR A 5 8.09 -4.06 6.20
CA THR A 5 8.13 -2.95 7.12
C THR A 5 9.61 -2.69 7.35
N ILE A 6 10.12 -1.54 6.88
CA ILE A 6 11.41 -1.02 7.34
C ILE A 6 11.21 -0.69 8.82
N LEU A 7 11.36 -1.69 9.69
CA LEU A 7 11.29 -1.53 11.13
C LEU A 7 12.55 -0.76 11.53
N TYR A 8 12.42 0.56 11.69
CA TYR A 8 13.36 1.32 12.49
C TYR A 8 13.16 0.91 13.95
N GLN A 9 13.86 -0.15 14.37
CA GLN A 9 13.83 -0.63 15.75
C GLN A 9 14.52 0.41 16.65
N LYS A 10 13.73 1.20 17.36
CA LYS A 10 14.19 1.95 18.54
C LYS A 10 14.36 0.94 19.69
N PRO A 11 15.50 0.88 20.40
CA PRO A 11 15.67 -0.06 21.50
C PRO A 11 14.64 0.25 22.60
N ALA A 12 13.79 -0.73 22.93
CA ALA A 12 12.89 -0.64 24.08
C ALA A 12 13.65 -1.04 25.35
N ASN A 13 13.63 -0.15 26.34
CA ASN A 13 14.18 -0.40 27.66
C ASN A 13 13.37 -1.48 28.40
N THR A 14 14.11 -2.46 28.90
CA THR A 14 13.70 -3.59 29.73
C THR A 14 12.93 -3.17 30.99
N LYS A 15 11.82 -3.85 31.31
CA LYS A 15 11.26 -3.89 32.68
C LYS A 15 10.79 -5.29 33.10
N TYR A 16 10.98 -5.50 34.40
CA TYR A 16 10.90 -6.68 35.25
C TYR A 16 9.53 -7.40 35.31
N CYS A 17 9.56 -8.72 35.51
CA CYS A 17 8.49 -9.48 36.15
C CYS A 17 8.89 -9.81 37.60
N ILE A 18 8.01 -9.56 38.56
CA ILE A 18 8.10 -10.06 39.95
C ILE A 18 6.95 -11.07 40.13
N GLY A 19 7.29 -12.32 40.48
CA GLY A 19 6.33 -13.23 41.13
C GLY A 19 6.00 -14.58 40.47
N HIS A 20 6.97 -15.35 39.93
CA HIS A 20 7.08 -16.83 39.95
C HIS A 20 8.11 -17.30 38.90
N PRO A 21 8.90 -18.36 39.16
CA PRO A 21 9.99 -18.77 38.28
C PRO A 21 9.47 -19.62 37.10
N CYS A 22 9.09 -18.97 36.00
CA CYS A 22 9.06 -19.63 34.69
C CYS A 22 10.42 -19.42 34.02
N ALA A 23 11.37 -20.30 34.32
CA ALA A 23 12.62 -20.38 33.55
C ALA A 23 12.32 -21.07 32.22
N HIS A 24 11.94 -20.30 31.20
CA HIS A 24 12.18 -20.67 29.81
C HIS A 24 13.34 -19.80 29.34
N ALA A 25 14.51 -20.42 29.17
CA ALA A 25 15.64 -19.77 28.53
C ALA A 25 15.25 -19.54 27.07
N GLN A 26 14.68 -18.37 26.77
CA GLN A 26 14.52 -17.92 25.41
C GLN A 26 15.94 -17.76 24.86
N THR A 27 16.30 -18.64 23.92
CA THR A 27 17.55 -18.51 23.18
C THR A 27 17.48 -17.18 22.46
N THR A 28 18.32 -16.23 22.86
CA THR A 28 18.46 -14.96 22.17
C THR A 28 19.01 -15.25 20.78
N VAL A 29 18.12 -15.42 19.82
CA VAL A 29 18.48 -15.40 18.41
C VAL A 29 18.78 -13.93 18.10
N SER A 30 20.05 -13.55 18.17
CA SER A 30 20.56 -12.36 17.51
C SER A 30 21.00 -12.78 16.11
N PRO A 31 20.10 -12.82 15.11
CA PRO A 31 20.56 -12.98 13.74
C PRO A 31 21.54 -11.85 13.44
N ALA A 32 22.63 -12.13 12.74
CA ALA A 32 23.51 -11.08 12.26
C ALA A 32 22.70 -10.14 11.36
N THR A 33 22.43 -8.93 11.84
CA THR A 33 21.70 -7.93 11.07
C THR A 33 22.66 -7.32 10.06
N ASN A 34 22.72 -7.89 8.87
CA ASN A 34 23.36 -7.21 7.75
C ASN A 34 22.45 -6.07 7.31
N THR A 35 22.73 -4.85 7.79
CA THR A 35 22.06 -3.64 7.33
C THR A 35 22.62 -3.28 5.95
N THR A 36 21.99 -3.81 4.90
CA THR A 36 22.22 -3.30 3.55
C THR A 36 21.44 -2.00 3.41
N GLN A 37 22.14 -0.88 3.19
CA GLN A 37 21.49 0.38 2.84
C GLN A 37 20.85 0.23 1.46
N ILE A 38 19.52 0.30 1.41
CA ILE A 38 18.76 0.00 0.18
C ILE A 38 18.62 1.24 -0.73
N ALA A 39 18.79 2.46 -0.23
CA ALA A 39 18.89 3.65 -1.08
C ALA A 39 19.49 4.88 -0.36
N ALA A 40 20.20 5.71 -1.13
CA ALA A 40 20.39 7.13 -0.85
C ALA A 40 20.42 7.91 -2.17
N PRO A 41 19.87 9.15 -2.23
CA PRO A 41 19.08 9.84 -1.22
C PRO A 41 17.56 9.64 -1.43
N ALA A 42 16.89 8.89 -0.55
CA ALA A 42 15.43 8.96 -0.41
C ALA A 42 15.11 10.01 0.67
N ILE A 43 14.24 10.97 0.38
CA ILE A 43 14.00 12.14 1.25
C ILE A 43 12.75 11.91 2.12
N GLY A 44 11.84 11.05 1.71
CA GLY A 44 10.68 10.66 2.51
C GLY A 44 9.95 9.48 1.90
N PRO A 45 10.41 8.24 2.11
CA PRO A 45 9.73 7.05 1.60
C PRO A 45 8.42 6.79 2.35
N ASP A 46 7.30 6.86 1.64
CA ASP A 46 5.94 6.69 2.19
C ASP A 46 5.32 5.32 1.84
N GLY A 47 6.02 4.51 1.03
CA GLY A 47 5.60 3.18 0.65
C GLY A 47 6.58 2.56 -0.33
N GLY A 48 6.52 1.24 -0.48
CA GLY A 48 7.31 0.56 -1.49
C GLY A 48 6.84 -0.86 -1.74
N LEU A 49 7.12 -1.36 -2.94
CA LEU A 49 6.86 -2.73 -3.32
C LEU A 49 7.90 -3.23 -4.32
N ILE A 50 8.04 -4.54 -4.41
CA ILE A 50 8.96 -5.18 -5.35
C ILE A 50 8.15 -5.59 -6.58
N LEU A 51 8.54 -5.10 -7.75
CA LEU A 51 7.98 -5.52 -9.03
C LEU A 51 9.05 -6.25 -9.85
N TYR A 52 8.59 -7.17 -10.70
CA TYR A 52 9.43 -8.00 -11.53
C TYR A 52 9.43 -7.51 -12.96
N GLY A 53 10.63 -7.37 -13.53
CA GLY A 53 10.83 -7.22 -14.95
C GLY A 53 10.98 -8.56 -15.66
N THR A 54 11.02 -8.55 -16.98
CA THR A 54 11.27 -9.74 -17.81
C THR A 54 12.74 -9.98 -18.14
N ALA A 55 13.61 -8.98 -17.96
CA ALA A 55 15.06 -9.13 -18.11
C ALA A 55 15.59 -10.11 -17.07
N LEU A 56 16.68 -10.81 -17.39
CA LEU A 56 17.34 -11.70 -16.43
C LEU A 56 18.45 -10.95 -15.71
N SER A 57 18.45 -11.05 -14.38
CA SER A 57 19.54 -10.54 -13.55
C SER A 57 20.85 -11.22 -13.96
N PRO A 58 21.95 -10.46 -14.19
CA PRO A 58 23.21 -11.04 -14.61
C PRO A 58 23.82 -11.97 -13.55
N VAL A 59 23.39 -11.85 -12.29
CA VAL A 59 23.89 -12.62 -11.15
C VAL A 59 23.11 -13.91 -10.95
N THR A 60 21.78 -13.83 -10.89
CA THR A 60 20.93 -14.97 -10.51
C THR A 60 20.34 -15.71 -11.70
N GLN A 61 20.39 -15.12 -12.90
CA GLN A 61 19.70 -15.62 -14.10
C GLN A 61 18.19 -15.80 -13.91
N GLN A 62 17.62 -15.09 -12.94
CA GLN A 62 16.18 -15.00 -12.69
C GLN A 62 15.63 -13.65 -13.19
N PRO A 63 14.31 -13.53 -13.42
CA PRO A 63 13.70 -12.23 -13.72
C PRO A 63 14.13 -11.16 -12.71
N VAL A 64 14.58 -10.01 -13.21
CA VAL A 64 15.00 -8.88 -12.36
C VAL A 64 13.85 -8.44 -11.47
N ARG A 65 14.19 -8.01 -10.25
CA ARG A 65 13.23 -7.50 -9.30
C ARG A 65 13.73 -6.17 -8.74
N HIS A 66 12.90 -5.15 -8.88
CA HIS A 66 13.24 -3.80 -8.44
C HIS A 66 12.34 -3.37 -7.31
N LEU A 67 12.92 -2.68 -6.33
CA LEU A 67 12.14 -1.96 -5.34
C LEU A 67 11.63 -0.67 -5.97
N TRP A 68 10.32 -0.51 -6.03
CA TRP A 68 9.65 0.74 -6.34
C TRP A 68 9.26 1.42 -5.04
N VAL A 69 9.65 2.68 -4.88
CA VAL A 69 9.43 3.47 -3.67
C VAL A 69 8.63 4.70 -4.04
N ALA A 70 7.63 5.02 -3.22
CA ALA A 70 6.99 6.31 -3.27
C ALA A 70 7.77 7.29 -2.37
N ASP A 71 8.30 8.35 -2.96
CA ASP A 71 9.03 9.42 -2.30
C ASP A 71 8.22 10.72 -2.34
N ALA A 72 8.17 11.42 -1.20
CA ALA A 72 7.39 12.64 -1.06
C ALA A 72 7.81 13.79 -1.99
N SER A 73 9.03 13.75 -2.54
CA SER A 73 9.59 14.81 -3.40
C SER A 73 9.75 14.37 -4.86
N ALA A 74 10.12 13.11 -5.09
CA ALA A 74 10.40 12.58 -6.43
C ALA A 74 9.20 11.81 -7.04
N GLY A 75 8.14 11.54 -6.27
CA GLY A 75 7.05 10.68 -6.70
C GLY A 75 7.43 9.19 -6.57
N ILE A 76 6.90 8.34 -7.44
CA ILE A 76 7.15 6.89 -7.40
C ILE A 76 8.33 6.56 -8.29
N CYS A 77 9.40 6.01 -7.73
CA CYS A 77 10.63 5.72 -8.45
C CYS A 77 11.06 4.27 -8.29
N ARG A 78 11.70 3.72 -9.31
CA ARG A 78 12.43 2.45 -9.25
C ARG A 78 13.81 2.65 -8.63
N LEU A 79 14.28 1.68 -7.87
CA LEU A 79 15.67 1.59 -7.43
C LEU A 79 16.44 0.63 -8.34
N ASP A 80 17.63 1.05 -8.75
CA ASP A 80 18.56 0.32 -9.59
C ASP A 80 19.94 0.17 -8.91
N PRO A 81 20.73 -0.88 -9.22
CA PRO A 81 20.37 -2.01 -10.07
C PRO A 81 19.28 -2.90 -9.43
N ASP A 82 18.88 -3.98 -10.11
CA ASP A 82 17.95 -4.96 -9.53
C ASP A 82 18.45 -5.48 -8.17
N LEU A 83 17.52 -5.88 -7.29
CA LEU A 83 17.83 -6.23 -5.89
C LEU A 83 18.70 -7.48 -5.73
N ASP A 84 18.97 -8.22 -6.82
CA ASP A 84 19.86 -9.37 -6.82
C ASP A 84 21.26 -9.05 -7.34
N SER A 85 21.45 -7.86 -7.93
CA SER A 85 22.75 -7.35 -8.33
C SER A 85 23.50 -6.69 -7.17
N PRO A 86 24.85 -6.75 -7.11
CA PRO A 86 25.61 -6.00 -6.14
C PRO A 86 25.29 -4.50 -6.24
N GLY A 87 25.06 -3.86 -5.08
CA GLY A 87 24.89 -2.42 -4.99
C GLY A 87 26.15 -1.63 -5.38
N PRO A 88 26.11 -0.28 -5.30
CA PRO A 88 25.12 0.50 -4.55
C PRO A 88 23.77 0.61 -5.27
N TYR A 89 22.70 0.59 -4.48
CA TYR A 89 21.34 0.85 -4.96
C TYR A 89 21.02 2.35 -4.88
N ALA A 90 20.44 2.89 -5.95
CA ALA A 90 20.06 4.29 -6.05
C ALA A 90 18.70 4.44 -6.72
N ILE A 91 17.99 5.52 -6.37
CA ILE A 91 16.79 5.93 -7.10
C ILE A 91 17.18 6.20 -8.56
N ASN A 92 16.45 5.59 -9.50
CA ASN A 92 16.56 5.92 -10.91
C ASN A 92 15.61 7.09 -11.25
N PRO A 93 16.11 8.32 -11.40
CA PRO A 93 15.28 9.49 -11.66
C PRO A 93 14.51 9.42 -12.98
N ALA A 94 14.96 8.62 -13.95
CA ALA A 94 14.25 8.44 -15.22
C ALA A 94 12.95 7.63 -15.06
N THR A 95 12.80 6.90 -13.95
CA THR A 95 11.59 6.11 -13.63
C THR A 95 10.66 6.81 -12.65
N CYS A 96 11.07 7.96 -12.11
CA CYS A 96 10.29 8.71 -11.14
C CYS A 96 9.00 9.27 -11.75
N ALA A 97 7.92 9.18 -11.00
CA ALA A 97 6.58 9.50 -11.48
C ALA A 97 6.37 10.97 -11.86
N PHE A 98 5.37 11.15 -12.70
CA PHE A 98 4.91 12.40 -13.31
C PHE A 98 4.10 13.29 -12.36
N ALA A 99 3.94 14.55 -12.76
CA ALA A 99 3.05 15.50 -12.12
C ALA A 99 1.67 15.53 -12.81
N VAL A 100 0.60 15.57 -12.02
CA VAL A 100 -0.75 15.87 -12.48
C VAL A 100 -1.00 17.36 -12.24
N ASN A 101 -1.36 18.11 -13.28
CA ASN A 101 -1.54 19.57 -13.21
C ASN A 101 -0.33 20.33 -12.62
N GLY A 102 0.88 19.86 -12.91
CA GLY A 102 2.11 20.47 -12.38
C GLY A 102 2.38 20.17 -10.89
N SER A 103 1.55 19.37 -10.22
CA SER A 103 1.81 18.84 -8.88
C SER A 103 2.25 17.38 -8.96
N ALA A 104 3.39 17.04 -8.35
CA ALA A 104 3.85 15.66 -8.28
C ALA A 104 2.79 14.80 -7.57
N VAL A 105 2.46 13.63 -8.13
CA VAL A 105 1.71 12.62 -7.37
C VAL A 105 2.70 11.96 -6.43
N VAL A 106 2.57 12.24 -5.13
CA VAL A 106 3.44 11.65 -4.12
C VAL A 106 2.71 10.42 -3.58
N GLY A 107 3.21 9.25 -3.97
CA GLY A 107 2.58 7.99 -3.58
C GLY A 107 2.64 7.79 -2.07
N GLY A 108 1.57 7.23 -1.50
CA GLY A 108 1.58 6.55 -0.22
C GLY A 108 1.73 5.05 -0.42
N GLY A 109 0.94 4.27 0.33
CA GLY A 109 0.83 2.84 0.12
C GLY A 109 0.41 2.47 -1.31
N MET A 110 0.99 1.40 -1.82
CA MET A 110 0.74 0.88 -3.16
C MET A 110 0.30 -0.58 -3.08
N ALA A 111 -0.54 -0.99 -4.03
CA ALA A 111 -0.92 -2.39 -4.20
C ALA A 111 -0.80 -2.77 -5.69
N PHE A 112 -0.29 -3.97 -5.96
CA PHE A 112 -0.12 -4.47 -7.33
C PHE A 112 -1.04 -5.65 -7.60
N ASP A 113 -1.88 -5.52 -8.62
CA ASP A 113 -2.66 -6.63 -9.16
C ASP A 113 -1.90 -7.27 -10.33
N ALA A 114 -1.33 -8.44 -10.07
CA ALA A 114 -0.58 -9.20 -11.06
C ALA A 114 -1.45 -9.79 -12.17
N THR A 115 -2.76 -9.92 -11.96
CA THR A 115 -3.68 -10.47 -12.97
C THR A 115 -3.89 -9.48 -14.11
N SER A 116 -4.04 -8.21 -13.77
CA SER A 116 -4.26 -7.13 -14.74
C SER A 116 -3.04 -6.26 -14.98
N ASN A 117 -1.92 -6.53 -14.30
CA ASN A 117 -0.71 -5.70 -14.27
C ASN A 117 -0.99 -4.23 -13.90
N PHE A 118 -1.93 -4.00 -12.97
CA PHE A 118 -2.21 -2.65 -12.49
C PHE A 118 -1.53 -2.38 -11.15
N LEU A 119 -0.83 -1.26 -11.09
CA LEU A 119 -0.41 -0.63 -9.86
C LEU A 119 -1.49 0.35 -9.38
N TYR A 120 -1.99 0.12 -8.18
CA TYR A 120 -2.84 1.06 -7.46
C TYR A 120 -2.01 1.89 -6.51
N VAL A 121 -2.17 3.20 -6.60
CA VAL A 121 -1.41 4.18 -5.82
C VAL A 121 -2.39 5.10 -5.13
N VAL A 122 -2.15 5.37 -3.86
CA VAL A 122 -2.83 6.46 -3.15
C VAL A 122 -1.94 7.69 -3.15
N ASP A 123 -2.50 8.86 -3.43
CA ASP A 123 -1.76 10.12 -3.35
C ASP A 123 -1.88 10.71 -1.93
N ASN A 124 -0.81 10.65 -1.13
CA ASN A 124 -0.85 10.97 0.31
C ASN A 124 -0.61 12.46 0.63
N GLN A 125 -0.66 13.35 -0.37
CA GLN A 125 -0.41 14.77 -0.14
C GLN A 125 -1.66 15.57 0.29
N LYS A 126 -1.44 16.79 0.78
CA LYS A 126 -2.53 17.71 1.19
C LYS A 126 -3.51 18.02 0.06
N LEU A 127 -3.01 18.13 -1.17
CA LEU A 127 -3.79 18.32 -2.39
C LEU A 127 -3.93 17.00 -3.17
N SER A 128 -4.21 15.92 -2.43
CA SER A 128 -4.35 14.57 -2.95
C SER A 128 -5.25 14.52 -4.17
N GLN A 129 -4.76 13.87 -5.21
CA GLN A 129 -5.51 13.46 -6.40
C GLN A 129 -6.36 12.21 -6.15
N GLY A 130 -6.26 11.62 -4.94
CA GLY A 130 -7.01 10.46 -4.50
C GLY A 130 -6.33 9.13 -4.81
N VAL A 131 -7.08 8.22 -5.41
CA VAL A 131 -6.65 6.85 -5.69
C VAL A 131 -6.51 6.66 -7.19
N LEU A 132 -5.33 6.27 -7.62
CA LEU A 132 -4.95 6.15 -9.02
C LEU A 132 -4.67 4.69 -9.37
N ARG A 133 -4.90 4.37 -10.64
CA ARG A 133 -4.50 3.11 -11.27
C ARG A 133 -3.57 3.40 -12.43
N ILE A 134 -2.46 2.68 -12.51
CA ILE A 134 -1.43 2.84 -13.53
C ILE A 134 -1.05 1.44 -14.04
N ASN A 135 -0.87 1.28 -15.34
CA ASN A 135 -0.39 0.02 -15.92
C ASN A 135 1.11 -0.17 -15.64
N TYR A 136 1.50 -1.39 -15.32
CA TYR A 136 2.90 -1.80 -15.21
C TYR A 136 3.27 -2.67 -16.40
N LEU A 137 4.35 -2.30 -17.09
CA LEU A 137 4.88 -3.02 -18.25
C LEU A 137 6.16 -3.74 -17.83
N PRO A 138 6.13 -5.05 -17.49
CA PRO A 138 7.32 -5.77 -17.03
C PRO A 138 8.39 -5.97 -18.13
N ASP A 139 8.00 -5.86 -19.39
CA ASP A 139 8.90 -5.87 -20.56
C ASP A 139 9.42 -4.47 -20.94
N GLY A 140 8.88 -3.42 -20.35
CA GLY A 140 9.34 -2.06 -20.56
C GLY A 140 10.75 -1.82 -20.01
N ASP A 141 11.37 -0.74 -20.48
CA ASP A 141 12.76 -0.38 -20.14
C ASP A 141 13.75 -1.55 -20.30
N SER A 142 13.75 -2.16 -21.49
CA SER A 142 14.56 -3.34 -21.82
C SER A 142 14.33 -4.53 -20.89
N GLY A 143 13.11 -4.70 -20.39
CA GLY A 143 12.74 -5.77 -19.47
C GLY A 143 13.03 -5.47 -17.99
N ASN A 144 13.47 -4.28 -17.61
CA ASN A 144 13.59 -3.89 -16.19
C ASN A 144 12.25 -3.49 -15.55
N GLY A 145 11.21 -3.37 -16.38
CA GLY A 145 9.87 -3.01 -16.00
C GLY A 145 9.69 -1.50 -15.81
N VAL A 146 8.55 -0.96 -16.23
CA VAL A 146 8.24 0.48 -16.15
C VAL A 146 6.78 0.72 -15.83
N LEU A 147 6.48 1.84 -15.17
CA LEU A 147 5.12 2.33 -15.00
C LEU A 147 4.71 3.16 -16.23
N ASP A 148 3.62 2.76 -16.88
CA ASP A 148 3.08 3.48 -18.03
C ASP A 148 2.09 4.56 -17.60
N PHE A 149 2.61 5.75 -17.35
CA PHE A 149 1.81 6.88 -16.90
C PHE A 149 0.81 7.42 -17.93
N THR A 150 0.93 7.02 -19.21
CA THR A 150 -0.10 7.34 -20.21
C THR A 150 -1.42 6.59 -19.94
N THR A 151 -1.38 5.57 -19.09
CA THR A 151 -2.54 4.81 -18.64
C THR A 151 -3.07 5.25 -17.27
N ALA A 152 -2.49 6.31 -16.68
CA ALA A 152 -2.91 6.78 -15.36
C ALA A 152 -4.39 7.17 -15.37
N PHE A 153 -5.15 6.53 -14.48
CA PHE A 153 -6.59 6.66 -14.37
C PHE A 153 -6.98 6.96 -12.92
N SER A 154 -7.79 8.00 -12.68
CA SER A 154 -8.29 8.29 -11.34
C SER A 154 -9.55 7.47 -11.02
N LEU A 155 -9.45 6.61 -10.01
CA LEU A 155 -10.55 5.76 -9.53
C LEU A 155 -11.51 6.53 -8.62
N GLY A 156 -11.01 7.50 -7.87
CA GLY A 156 -11.80 8.37 -7.02
C GLY A 156 -10.94 9.31 -6.18
N GLY A 157 -11.48 10.45 -5.79
CA GLY A 157 -10.69 11.51 -5.17
C GLY A 157 -11.20 12.91 -5.49
N ASN A 158 -10.34 13.90 -5.26
CA ASN A 158 -10.56 15.24 -5.78
C ASN A 158 -10.07 15.30 -7.23
N THR A 159 -10.99 15.22 -8.17
CA THR A 159 -10.70 15.28 -9.61
C THR A 159 -10.88 16.68 -10.19
N THR A 160 -11.09 17.70 -9.35
CA THR A 160 -11.35 19.06 -9.81
C THR A 160 -10.12 19.57 -10.56
N ALA A 161 -10.30 19.84 -11.85
CA ALA A 161 -9.27 20.28 -12.79
C ALA A 161 -8.17 19.26 -13.13
N SER A 162 -8.24 18.01 -12.67
CA SER A 162 -7.25 16.96 -12.97
C SER A 162 -7.48 16.34 -14.34
N ASN A 163 -6.50 16.46 -15.23
CA ASN A 163 -6.51 15.84 -16.55
C ASN A 163 -5.65 14.57 -16.54
N PHE A 164 -6.27 13.44 -16.23
CA PHE A 164 -5.64 12.13 -16.31
C PHE A 164 -5.64 11.60 -17.76
N PRO A 165 -4.50 11.14 -18.29
CA PRO A 165 -4.41 10.67 -19.67
C PRO A 165 -5.41 9.57 -20.04
N ALA A 166 -5.64 8.58 -19.15
CA ALA A 166 -6.62 7.52 -19.39
C ALA A 166 -8.05 7.89 -18.94
N GLY A 167 -8.23 9.08 -18.38
CA GLY A 167 -9.50 9.57 -17.84
C GLY A 167 -9.68 9.29 -16.35
N GLN A 168 -10.93 9.41 -15.90
CA GLN A 168 -11.31 9.31 -14.49
C GLN A 168 -12.76 8.87 -14.32
N THR A 169 -13.11 8.37 -13.15
CA THR A 169 -14.50 8.05 -12.78
C THR A 169 -15.31 9.28 -12.37
N GLY A 170 -14.64 10.32 -11.87
CA GLY A 170 -15.28 11.49 -11.25
C GLY A 170 -15.90 11.21 -9.88
N CYS A 171 -15.66 10.04 -9.29
CA CYS A 171 -16.25 9.68 -8.01
C CYS A 171 -15.52 10.34 -6.84
N ALA A 172 -16.27 11.12 -6.05
CA ALA A 172 -15.79 11.60 -4.76
C ALA A 172 -15.65 10.43 -3.77
N LEU A 173 -14.67 10.53 -2.87
CA LEU A 173 -14.52 9.57 -1.77
C LEU A 173 -15.67 9.75 -0.75
N PRO A 174 -16.46 8.70 -0.44
CA PRO A 174 -17.55 8.78 0.52
C PRO A 174 -17.08 9.27 1.90
N GLY A 175 -17.79 10.24 2.48
CA GLY A 175 -17.42 10.85 3.76
C GLY A 175 -16.25 11.84 3.68
N SER A 176 -15.75 12.14 2.48
CA SER A 176 -14.65 13.07 2.22
C SER A 176 -13.40 12.83 3.08
N PRO A 177 -12.93 11.58 3.24
CA PRO A 177 -11.69 11.33 3.95
C PRO A 177 -10.51 11.96 3.21
N THR A 178 -9.49 12.36 3.96
CA THR A 178 -8.29 13.01 3.42
C THR A 178 -7.05 12.20 3.77
N PHE A 179 -5.98 12.37 2.99
CA PHE A 179 -4.70 11.67 3.16
C PHE A 179 -4.83 10.14 3.04
N PRO A 180 -5.23 9.61 1.87
CA PRO A 180 -5.16 8.18 1.67
C PRO A 180 -3.68 7.76 1.77
N ASN A 181 -3.38 6.75 2.60
CA ASN A 181 -2.00 6.41 2.96
C ASN A 181 -1.66 4.93 2.77
N SER A 182 -2.66 4.08 2.60
CA SER A 182 -2.47 2.64 2.51
C SER A 182 -3.41 2.05 1.46
N ALA A 183 -2.92 1.03 0.77
CA ALA A 183 -3.61 0.32 -0.28
C ALA A 183 -3.32 -1.18 -0.14
N ALA A 184 -4.36 -2.00 -0.25
CA ALA A 184 -4.22 -3.46 -0.24
C ALA A 184 -5.30 -4.10 -1.11
N LEU A 185 -4.99 -5.21 -1.78
CA LEU A 185 -5.96 -5.96 -2.59
C LEU A 185 -6.49 -7.16 -1.80
N ASP A 186 -7.80 -7.35 -1.82
CA ASP A 186 -8.40 -8.59 -1.33
C ASP A 186 -8.22 -9.75 -2.32
N PRO A 187 -8.53 -11.01 -1.95
CA PRO A 187 -8.39 -12.15 -2.85
C PRO A 187 -9.22 -12.09 -4.12
N GLN A 188 -10.23 -11.23 -4.18
CA GLN A 188 -11.08 -11.01 -5.35
C GLN A 188 -10.61 -9.83 -6.21
N GLY A 189 -9.52 -9.17 -5.83
CA GLY A 189 -8.96 -8.03 -6.56
C GLY A 189 -9.66 -6.70 -6.28
N ASN A 190 -10.52 -6.59 -5.27
CA ASN A 190 -11.01 -5.28 -4.84
C ASN A 190 -9.91 -4.55 -4.07
N LEU A 191 -9.84 -3.24 -4.27
CA LEU A 191 -8.84 -2.39 -3.63
C LEU A 191 -9.39 -1.79 -2.34
N TRP A 192 -8.66 -1.97 -1.26
CA TRP A 192 -8.94 -1.45 0.07
C TRP A 192 -7.99 -0.33 0.42
N VAL A 193 -8.53 0.82 0.81
CA VAL A 193 -7.79 2.06 1.04
C VAL A 193 -8.03 2.58 2.46
N GLY A 194 -6.94 2.80 3.18
CA GLY A 194 -6.93 3.44 4.49
C GLY A 194 -6.45 4.89 4.41
N PHE A 195 -6.67 5.64 5.49
CA PHE A 195 -6.44 7.08 5.52
C PHE A 195 -5.68 7.50 6.80
N ALA A 196 -4.66 8.34 6.64
CA ALA A 196 -3.85 8.83 7.75
C ALA A 196 -4.57 9.87 8.64
N LYS A 197 -5.67 10.45 8.16
CA LYS A 197 -6.46 11.47 8.88
C LYS A 197 -7.94 11.13 9.00
N SER A 198 -8.31 9.88 8.74
CA SER A 198 -9.66 9.38 8.89
C SER A 198 -9.62 7.95 9.40
N SER A 199 -10.64 7.53 10.13
CA SER A 199 -10.84 6.13 10.48
C SER A 199 -11.47 5.33 9.34
N ALA A 200 -11.89 5.98 8.26
CA ALA A 200 -12.53 5.30 7.14
C ALA A 200 -11.60 4.27 6.51
N ILE A 201 -12.16 3.13 6.16
CA ILE A 201 -11.56 2.14 5.27
C ILE A 201 -12.50 2.00 4.09
N LEU A 202 -12.06 2.45 2.92
CA LEU A 202 -12.84 2.42 1.69
C LEU A 202 -12.50 1.17 0.87
N ARG A 203 -13.49 0.60 0.21
CA ARG A 203 -13.33 -0.45 -0.78
C ARG A 203 -13.73 0.06 -2.16
N PHE A 204 -12.89 -0.20 -3.15
CA PHE A 204 -13.15 0.01 -4.57
C PHE A 204 -13.44 -1.36 -5.19
N ASN A 205 -14.66 -1.53 -5.71
CA ASN A 205 -15.12 -2.79 -6.29
C ASN A 205 -14.60 -2.95 -7.72
N ASN A 206 -13.95 -4.08 -8.00
CA ASN A 206 -13.41 -4.44 -9.32
C ASN A 206 -12.66 -3.30 -10.04
N PRO A 207 -11.69 -2.64 -9.39
CA PRO A 207 -11.07 -1.43 -9.89
C PRO A 207 -10.28 -1.64 -11.19
N GLY A 208 -9.87 -2.87 -11.51
CA GLY A 208 -9.22 -3.21 -12.79
C GLY A 208 -10.15 -3.15 -14.00
N SER A 209 -11.47 -3.28 -13.82
CA SER A 209 -12.45 -3.30 -14.91
C SER A 209 -12.99 -1.92 -15.31
N VAL A 210 -12.78 -0.91 -14.45
CA VAL A 210 -13.37 0.43 -14.62
C VAL A 210 -12.57 1.25 -15.63
N ASN A 211 -13.27 2.00 -16.48
CA ASN A 211 -12.70 2.96 -17.42
C ASN A 211 -13.65 4.16 -17.57
N ALA A 212 -13.23 5.17 -18.34
CA ALA A 212 -14.01 6.39 -18.53
C ALA A 212 -15.40 6.17 -19.19
N ALA A 213 -15.61 5.03 -19.87
CA ALA A 213 -16.87 4.67 -20.50
C ALA A 213 -17.75 3.76 -19.63
N SER A 214 -17.28 3.37 -18.44
CA SER A 214 -18.01 2.44 -17.56
C SER A 214 -19.25 3.10 -16.97
N SER A 215 -20.41 2.46 -17.05
CA SER A 215 -21.68 2.94 -16.50
C SER A 215 -21.88 2.60 -15.02
N ILE A 216 -20.80 2.42 -14.26
CA ILE A 216 -20.86 2.08 -12.83
C ILE A 216 -21.14 3.34 -12.01
N SER A 217 -22.07 3.27 -11.05
CA SER A 217 -22.31 4.40 -10.16
C SER A 217 -21.20 4.53 -9.12
N CYS A 218 -20.99 5.74 -8.58
CA CYS A 218 -19.98 5.94 -7.54
C CYS A 218 -20.25 5.13 -6.27
N GLN A 219 -21.52 4.87 -5.93
CA GLN A 219 -21.90 4.03 -4.79
C GLN A 219 -21.64 2.53 -5.05
N GLN A 220 -21.66 2.10 -6.31
CA GLN A 220 -21.28 0.75 -6.70
C GLN A 220 -19.76 0.59 -6.75
N LEU A 221 -19.03 1.62 -7.18
CA LEU A 221 -17.58 1.58 -7.25
C LEU A 221 -16.93 1.73 -5.88
N ILE A 222 -17.26 2.79 -5.13
CA ILE A 222 -16.55 3.18 -3.90
C ILE A 222 -17.51 3.07 -2.71
N GLN A 223 -17.11 2.31 -1.71
CA GLN A 223 -17.92 2.01 -0.55
C GLN A 223 -17.13 2.23 0.74
N LEU A 224 -17.77 2.82 1.75
CA LEU A 224 -17.26 2.77 3.11
C LEU A 224 -17.45 1.34 3.64
N ALA A 225 -16.38 0.56 3.63
CA ALA A 225 -16.45 -0.86 3.95
C ALA A 225 -16.25 -1.14 5.43
N ALA A 226 -15.35 -0.40 6.07
CA ALA A 226 -15.08 -0.53 7.50
C ALA A 226 -14.61 0.79 8.12
N THR A 227 -14.46 0.79 9.43
CA THR A 227 -13.70 1.81 10.15
C THR A 227 -12.60 1.18 11.00
N VAL A 228 -11.48 1.89 11.11
CA VAL A 228 -10.40 1.56 12.03
C VAL A 228 -10.96 1.50 13.46
N PRO A 229 -10.53 0.52 14.27
CA PRO A 229 -10.95 0.39 15.66
C PRO A 229 -10.82 1.68 16.46
N ASN A 230 -11.69 1.85 17.48
CA ASN A 230 -11.72 3.03 18.34
C ASN A 230 -11.90 4.37 17.60
N ASN A 231 -12.30 4.33 16.32
CA ASN A 231 -12.44 5.51 15.46
C ASN A 231 -11.14 6.35 15.37
N ARG A 232 -9.99 5.67 15.47
CA ARG A 232 -8.65 6.27 15.31
C ARG A 232 -8.25 6.33 13.84
N VAL A 233 -7.16 7.03 13.53
CA VAL A 233 -6.59 7.07 12.18
C VAL A 233 -5.86 5.76 11.85
N GLY A 234 -5.91 5.30 10.61
CA GLY A 234 -5.17 4.12 10.16
C GLY A 234 -3.79 4.47 9.64
N SER A 235 -2.79 3.62 9.89
CA SER A 235 -1.41 3.80 9.42
C SER A 235 -0.98 2.84 8.32
N GLY A 236 -1.70 1.72 8.14
CA GLY A 236 -1.39 0.69 7.16
C GLY A 236 -2.50 -0.34 7.03
N LEU A 237 -2.58 -0.98 5.86
CA LEU A 237 -3.48 -2.09 5.56
C LEU A 237 -2.74 -3.19 4.83
N ALA A 238 -3.15 -4.42 5.03
CA ALA A 238 -2.65 -5.58 4.30
C ALA A 238 -3.62 -6.76 4.38
N TRP A 239 -3.59 -7.63 3.39
CA TRP A 239 -4.39 -8.84 3.35
C TRP A 239 -3.55 -10.09 3.64
N ILE A 240 -4.11 -11.00 4.43
CA ILE A 240 -3.58 -12.35 4.61
C ILE A 240 -4.75 -13.32 4.49
N GLY A 241 -4.82 -14.06 3.37
CA GLY A 241 -6.00 -14.87 3.06
C GLY A 241 -7.25 -13.99 2.99
N HIS A 242 -8.26 -14.33 3.78
CA HIS A 242 -9.54 -13.60 3.86
C HIS A 242 -9.57 -12.53 4.98
N ASP A 243 -8.46 -12.31 5.68
CA ASP A 243 -8.40 -11.37 6.80
C ASP A 243 -7.73 -10.06 6.37
N LEU A 244 -8.37 -8.94 6.69
CA LEU A 244 -7.77 -7.61 6.57
C LEU A 244 -7.05 -7.27 7.86
N TRP A 245 -5.75 -7.02 7.75
CA TRP A 245 -4.89 -6.55 8.83
C TRP A 245 -4.63 -5.07 8.66
N GLY A 246 -4.50 -4.37 9.77
CA GLY A 246 -4.09 -2.98 9.78
C GLY A 246 -3.47 -2.59 11.11
N ALA A 247 -3.12 -1.32 11.20
CA ALA A 247 -2.65 -0.73 12.45
C ALA A 247 -3.21 0.68 12.63
N ASP A 248 -3.43 1.03 13.88
CA ASP A 248 -3.65 2.40 14.33
C ASP A 248 -2.45 2.82 15.22
N PRO A 249 -2.43 4.06 15.77
CA PRO A 249 -1.34 4.50 16.64
C PRO A 249 -1.19 3.74 17.96
N GLU A 250 -2.18 2.94 18.36
CA GLU A 250 -2.23 2.21 19.64
C GLU A 250 -1.91 0.72 19.46
N SER A 251 -2.43 0.08 18.40
CA SER A 251 -2.30 -1.36 18.21
C SER A 251 -2.53 -1.83 16.77
N PRO A 252 -1.99 -3.00 16.39
CA PRO A 252 -2.46 -3.71 15.20
C PRO A 252 -3.88 -4.25 15.41
N PHE A 253 -4.63 -4.36 14.33
CA PHE A 253 -5.97 -4.93 14.33
C PHE A 253 -6.16 -5.90 13.15
N VAL A 254 -7.17 -6.76 13.29
CA VAL A 254 -7.61 -7.67 12.24
C VAL A 254 -9.13 -7.62 12.10
N ILE A 255 -9.61 -7.57 10.87
CA ILE A 255 -11.02 -7.80 10.50
C ILE A 255 -11.05 -9.16 9.81
N ARG A 256 -11.62 -10.14 10.52
CA ARG A 256 -11.66 -11.53 10.06
C ARG A 256 -12.67 -11.69 8.92
N PHE A 257 -12.33 -12.46 7.89
CA PHE A 257 -13.19 -12.70 6.73
C PHE A 257 -13.71 -11.41 6.08
N ALA A 258 -12.88 -10.36 6.04
CA ALA A 258 -13.32 -9.01 5.68
C ALA A 258 -13.92 -8.93 4.26
N ASP A 259 -13.52 -9.81 3.35
CA ASP A 259 -13.97 -9.84 1.96
C ASP A 259 -15.43 -10.29 1.85
N THR A 260 -15.90 -11.11 2.79
CA THR A 260 -17.28 -11.58 2.88
C THR A 260 -18.08 -10.82 3.93
N ALA A 261 -17.50 -10.56 5.10
CA ALA A 261 -18.15 -9.89 6.22
C ALA A 261 -18.43 -8.41 5.94
N CYS A 262 -17.61 -7.74 5.14
CA CYS A 262 -17.77 -6.33 4.80
C CYS A 262 -18.32 -6.11 3.39
N ALA A 263 -18.90 -7.15 2.77
CA ALA A 263 -19.31 -7.09 1.37
C ALA A 263 -20.46 -6.12 1.10
N VAL A 264 -21.30 -5.82 2.10
CA VAL A 264 -22.48 -4.97 1.99
C VAL A 264 -22.41 -3.86 3.04
N PRO A 265 -22.16 -2.61 2.65
CA PRO A 265 -22.22 -1.47 3.58
C PRO A 265 -23.66 -1.08 3.96
N PRO A 266 -23.90 -0.60 5.19
CA PRO A 266 -23.03 -0.71 6.36
C PRO A 266 -23.11 -2.13 6.96
N SER A 267 -21.97 -2.82 7.10
CA SER A 267 -21.92 -4.11 7.79
C SER A 267 -21.55 -3.91 9.26
N PRO A 268 -22.41 -4.34 10.21
CA PRO A 268 -22.09 -4.27 11.65
C PRO A 268 -20.80 -5.00 12.02
N ALA A 269 -20.42 -6.05 11.27
CA ALA A 269 -19.20 -6.83 11.47
C ALA A 269 -17.92 -6.03 11.18
N CYS A 270 -18.06 -4.90 10.47
CA CYS A 270 -16.96 -4.05 10.04
C CYS A 270 -17.07 -2.63 10.65
N SER A 271 -17.92 -2.48 11.66
CA SER A 271 -18.12 -1.24 12.41
C SER A 271 -17.66 -1.40 13.86
N THR A 272 -17.20 -0.29 14.46
CA THR A 272 -16.60 -0.21 15.80
C THR A 272 -17.51 -0.62 16.97
N THR A 273 -18.79 -0.93 16.76
CA THR A 273 -19.71 -1.32 17.85
C THR A 273 -19.55 -2.78 18.27
N ASN A 274 -19.08 -3.67 17.39
CA ASN A 274 -18.87 -5.07 17.72
C ASN A 274 -17.40 -5.44 17.53
N GLY A 275 -16.67 -5.31 18.63
CA GLY A 275 -15.26 -5.68 18.75
C GLY A 275 -15.02 -7.16 18.45
N THR A 276 -14.83 -7.49 17.18
CA THR A 276 -13.97 -8.61 16.75
C THR A 276 -12.59 -8.12 16.30
N VAL A 277 -12.17 -6.98 16.84
CA VAL A 277 -10.74 -6.69 16.98
C VAL A 277 -10.27 -7.59 18.11
N ALA A 278 -9.93 -8.83 17.77
CA ALA A 278 -8.98 -9.53 18.61
C ALA A 278 -7.74 -8.64 18.59
N THR A 279 -7.45 -7.94 19.70
CA THR A 279 -6.10 -7.44 19.96
C THR A 279 -5.20 -8.64 19.75
N ALA A 280 -4.52 -8.65 18.61
CA ALA A 280 -3.91 -9.86 18.11
C ALA A 280 -2.76 -10.24 19.05
N LEU A 281 -3.03 -11.31 19.81
CA LEU A 281 -2.17 -12.27 20.51
C LEU A 281 -2.35 -12.27 22.04
N PRO A 282 -2.93 -13.33 22.62
CA PRO A 282 -2.44 -13.79 23.91
C PRO A 282 -0.97 -14.16 23.68
N ILE A 283 -0.07 -13.47 24.37
CA ILE A 283 1.29 -13.95 24.61
C ILE A 283 1.15 -15.28 25.35
N SER A 284 1.20 -16.40 24.62
CA SER A 284 1.32 -17.76 25.17
C SER A 284 2.77 -18.21 25.10
#